data_AF-A0A4S8NJJ4-F1
#
_entry.id   AF-A0A4S8NJJ4-F1
#
_cell.length_a   1.000
_cell.length_b   1.000
_cell.length_c   1.000
_cell.angle_alpha   90.00
_cell.angle_beta   90.00
_cell.angle_gamma   90.00
#
_symmetry.space_group_name_H-M   'P 1'
#
loop_
_entity.id
_entity.type
_entity.pdbx_description
1 polymer ?
#
loop_
_entity_poly.entity_id
_entity_poly.type
_entity_poly.pdbx_seq_one_letter_code
_entity_poly.pdbx_strand_id
1 'polypeptide(L)'
;MNAPDATGSRAQRALALVLAGAENTMGSGLRVLDSWVESDDTFCLVFTSDFTGEDRGVRGPVRLRRVVDSGWTVEQVAEYVLVSELGEPLGSLADELEFLDGVWWFTGDHDEWKEPLS
;
A
#
# COMPACT_ATOMS: atom_id res chain seq x y z
N MET A 1 20.58 -26.18 -3.27
CA MET A 1 19.39 -25.31 -3.30
C MET A 1 19.55 -24.35 -2.15
N ASN A 2 19.89 -23.09 -2.44
CA ASN A 2 20.06 -22.07 -1.41
C ASN A 2 18.67 -21.51 -1.08
N ALA A 3 18.33 -21.46 0.22
CA ALA A 3 17.20 -20.68 0.70
C ALA A 3 17.44 -19.20 0.36
N PRO A 4 16.42 -18.44 -0.07
CA PRO A 4 16.58 -17.00 -0.27
C PRO A 4 16.95 -16.33 1.05
N ASP A 5 18.02 -15.55 1.03
CA ASP A 5 18.57 -14.81 2.16
C ASP A 5 17.49 -14.01 2.91
N ALA A 6 17.36 -14.25 4.22
CA ALA A 6 16.47 -13.52 5.12
C ALA A 6 17.05 -12.16 5.57
N THR A 7 17.78 -11.45 4.71
CA THR A 7 18.56 -10.24 5.04
C THR A 7 17.91 -8.95 4.51
N GLY A 8 16.63 -8.75 4.83
CA GLY A 8 15.91 -7.49 4.56
C GLY A 8 15.13 -7.02 5.78
N SER A 9 14.86 -5.72 5.88
CA SER A 9 14.03 -5.15 6.95
C SER A 9 12.61 -5.73 6.94
N ARG A 10 11.84 -5.53 8.03
CA ARG A 10 10.44 -6.00 8.09
C ARG A 10 9.62 -5.38 6.97
N ALA A 11 9.81 -4.08 6.73
CA ALA A 11 9.21 -3.36 5.62
C ALA A 11 9.58 -3.94 4.26
N GLN A 12 10.86 -4.24 4.03
CA GLN A 12 11.31 -4.81 2.75
C GLN A 12 10.69 -6.18 2.48
N ARG A 13 10.56 -7.02 3.51
CA ARG A 13 9.92 -8.33 3.41
C ARG A 13 8.41 -8.20 3.16
N ALA A 14 7.73 -7.29 3.85
CA ALA A 14 6.31 -7.03 3.66
C ALA A 14 6.04 -6.51 2.24
N LEU A 15 6.81 -5.52 1.79
CA LEU A 15 6.70 -4.96 0.46
C LEU A 15 6.90 -6.02 -0.62
N ALA A 16 7.89 -6.90 -0.48
CA ALA A 16 8.11 -7.99 -1.43
C ALA A 16 6.90 -8.93 -1.56
N LEU A 17 6.24 -9.26 -0.44
CA LEU A 17 5.02 -10.07 -0.45
C LEU A 17 3.84 -9.33 -1.09
N VAL A 18 3.69 -8.04 -0.80
CA VAL A 18 2.64 -7.20 -1.43
C VAL A 18 2.84 -7.12 -2.94
N LEU A 19 4.06 -6.86 -3.42
CA LEU A 19 4.34 -6.79 -4.86
C LEU A 19 4.04 -8.13 -5.55
N ALA A 20 4.48 -9.24 -4.96
CA ALA A 20 4.21 -10.56 -5.49
C ALA A 20 2.70 -10.89 -5.49
N GLY A 21 1.95 -10.44 -4.48
CA GLY A 21 0.50 -10.62 -4.42
C GLY A 21 -0.25 -9.74 -5.41
N ALA A 22 0.17 -8.49 -5.59
CA ALA A 22 -0.49 -7.52 -6.45
C ALA A 22 -0.48 -7.95 -7.93
N GLU A 23 0.60 -8.61 -8.37
CA GLU A 23 0.68 -9.21 -9.71
C GLU A 23 -0.38 -10.30 -9.94
N ASN A 24 -0.85 -10.95 -8.87
CA ASN A 24 -1.81 -12.05 -8.92
C ASN A 24 -3.26 -11.60 -8.68
N THR A 25 -3.50 -10.34 -8.34
CA THR A 25 -4.85 -9.78 -8.16
C THR A 25 -5.50 -9.57 -9.52
N MET A 26 -6.00 -10.65 -10.13
CA MET A 26 -6.66 -10.63 -11.43
C MET A 26 -8.01 -9.91 -11.35
N GLY A 27 -8.24 -8.93 -12.23
CA GLY A 27 -9.55 -8.33 -12.49
C GLY A 27 -9.79 -6.90 -11.97
N SER A 28 -8.84 -6.32 -11.24
CA SER A 28 -8.98 -4.96 -10.66
C SER A 28 -8.33 -3.85 -11.49
N GLY A 29 -7.57 -4.18 -12.55
CA GLY A 29 -6.73 -3.21 -13.26
C GLY A 29 -5.63 -2.61 -12.38
N LEU A 30 -5.37 -3.19 -11.21
CA LEU A 30 -4.33 -2.77 -10.29
C LEU A 30 -2.97 -2.80 -10.97
N ARG A 31 -2.23 -1.69 -10.88
CA ARG A 31 -0.85 -1.56 -11.33
C ARG A 31 -0.07 -0.79 -10.30
N VAL A 32 0.96 -1.42 -9.75
CA VAL A 32 1.97 -0.71 -8.95
C VAL A 32 2.88 0.05 -9.93
N LEU A 33 2.99 1.35 -9.73
CA LEU A 33 3.81 2.26 -10.53
C LEU A 33 5.20 2.50 -9.92
N ASP A 34 5.27 2.53 -8.59
CA ASP A 34 6.51 2.73 -7.85
C ASP A 34 6.40 2.15 -6.43
N SER A 35 7.54 1.85 -5.81
CA SER A 35 7.60 1.30 -4.45
C SER A 35 8.97 1.53 -3.82
N TRP A 36 9.00 1.88 -2.53
CA TRP A 36 10.25 2.02 -1.79
C TRP A 36 10.07 1.69 -0.30
N VAL A 37 11.19 1.51 0.38
CA VAL A 37 11.26 1.35 1.84
C VAL A 37 11.76 2.66 2.42
N GLU A 38 11.01 3.26 3.35
CA GLU A 38 11.40 4.49 4.05
C GLU A 38 12.21 4.21 5.31
N SER A 39 11.88 3.12 6.01
CA SER A 39 12.52 2.72 7.27
C SER A 39 12.45 1.20 7.45
N ASP A 40 13.02 0.68 8.54
CA ASP A 40 12.99 -0.76 8.81
C ASP A 40 11.58 -1.35 8.94
N ASP A 41 10.61 -0.52 9.32
CA ASP A 41 9.21 -0.89 9.50
C ASP A 41 8.27 -0.10 8.58
N THR A 42 8.73 0.79 7.71
CA THR A 42 7.84 1.57 6.82
C THR A 42 8.17 1.37 5.34
N PHE A 43 7.15 1.07 4.53
CA PHE A 43 7.24 1.05 3.08
C PHE A 43 6.14 1.90 2.43
N CYS A 44 6.37 2.26 1.18
CA CYS A 44 5.45 3.05 0.38
C CYS A 44 5.21 2.41 -0.99
N LEU A 45 4.02 2.64 -1.53
CA LEU A 45 3.55 2.16 -2.82
C LEU A 45 2.86 3.30 -3.56
N VAL A 46 3.09 3.40 -4.87
CA VAL A 46 2.27 4.20 -5.79
C VAL A 46 1.55 3.22 -6.69
N PHE A 47 0.24 3.32 -6.81
CA PHE A 47 -0.54 2.42 -7.66
C PHE A 47 -1.69 3.13 -8.36
N THR A 48 -2.18 2.50 -9.43
CA THR A 48 -3.46 2.81 -10.07
C THR A 48 -4.32 1.55 -10.05
N SER A 49 -5.63 1.71 -10.14
CA SER A 49 -6.59 0.59 -10.18
C SER A 49 -7.78 1.01 -11.02
N ASP A 50 -8.45 0.09 -11.69
CA ASP A 50 -9.70 0.41 -12.39
C ASP A 50 -10.81 0.79 -11.39
N PHE A 51 -10.61 0.49 -10.11
CA PHE A 51 -11.47 0.96 -9.02
C PHE A 51 -11.12 2.36 -8.50
N THR A 52 -10.12 3.07 -9.06
CA THR A 52 -9.89 4.49 -8.71
C THR A 52 -11.14 5.27 -9.02
N GLY A 53 -11.87 5.60 -7.95
CA GLY A 53 -13.27 6.01 -8.00
C GLY A 53 -13.47 7.28 -8.80
N GLU A 54 -13.57 7.15 -10.13
CA GLU A 54 -13.94 8.24 -11.02
C GLU A 54 -15.28 8.84 -10.59
N ASP A 55 -16.20 7.98 -10.14
CA ASP A 55 -17.50 8.36 -9.56
C ASP A 55 -17.37 9.18 -8.26
N ARG A 56 -16.22 9.11 -7.58
CA ARG A 56 -15.88 9.88 -6.37
C ARG A 56 -14.80 10.94 -6.59
N GLY A 57 -14.39 11.18 -7.85
CA GLY A 57 -13.42 12.22 -8.19
C GLY A 57 -11.94 11.85 -7.98
N VAL A 58 -11.64 10.60 -7.62
CA VAL A 58 -10.25 10.13 -7.50
C VAL A 58 -9.73 9.82 -8.89
N ARG A 59 -8.93 10.73 -9.44
CA ARG A 59 -8.32 10.59 -10.76
C ARG A 59 -6.80 10.57 -10.63
N GLY A 60 -6.20 9.47 -11.08
CA GLY A 60 -4.75 9.32 -11.12
C GLY A 60 -4.19 8.36 -10.06
N PRO A 61 -2.85 8.34 -9.91
CA PRO A 61 -2.18 7.45 -8.97
C PRO A 61 -2.54 7.75 -7.51
N VAL A 62 -2.59 6.67 -6.72
CA VAL A 62 -2.74 6.68 -5.27
C VAL A 62 -1.41 6.28 -4.63
N ARG A 63 -1.02 6.98 -3.58
CA ARG A 63 0.10 6.67 -2.70
C ARG A 63 -0.41 6.01 -1.44
N LEU A 64 0.24 4.94 -1.05
CA LEU A 64 0.01 4.20 0.18
C LEU A 64 1.31 4.19 0.97
N ARG A 65 1.25 4.61 2.24
CA ARG A 65 2.36 4.51 3.18
C ARG A 65 1.96 3.56 4.30
N ARG A 66 2.74 2.49 4.50
CA ARG A 66 2.44 1.46 5.50
C ARG A 66 3.58 1.16 6.46
N VAL A 67 3.23 1.13 7.73
CA VAL A 67 4.04 0.68 8.85
C VAL A 67 3.73 -0.79 9.14
N VAL A 68 4.77 -1.60 9.32
CA VAL A 68 4.69 -2.97 9.81
C VAL A 68 4.65 -2.91 11.34
N ASP A 69 3.44 -2.69 11.87
CA ASP A 69 3.23 -2.57 13.32
C ASP A 69 3.84 -3.74 14.11
N SER A 70 4.38 -3.47 15.30
CA SER A 70 5.06 -4.48 16.12
C SER A 70 4.15 -5.63 16.59
N GLY A 71 2.83 -5.43 16.62
CA GLY A 71 1.83 -6.43 16.94
C GLY A 71 1.41 -7.32 15.77
N TRP A 72 1.87 -7.02 14.55
CA TRP A 72 1.51 -7.74 13.34
C TRP A 72 2.73 -8.42 12.71
N THR A 73 2.52 -9.61 12.15
CA THR A 73 3.57 -10.25 11.34
C THR A 73 3.65 -9.59 9.97
N VAL A 74 4.81 -9.76 9.32
CA VAL A 74 5.06 -9.29 7.96
C VAL A 74 4.01 -9.83 6.98
N GLU A 75 3.61 -11.09 7.15
CA GLU A 75 2.63 -11.76 6.31
C GLU A 75 1.22 -11.21 6.54
N GLN A 76 0.84 -10.91 7.79
CA GLN A 76 -0.46 -10.31 8.11
C GLN A 76 -0.59 -8.91 7.52
N VAL A 77 0.47 -8.10 7.59
CA VAL A 77 0.48 -6.77 6.97
C VAL A 77 0.35 -6.88 5.45
N ALA A 78 1.10 -7.81 4.82
CA ALA A 78 1.02 -7.99 3.38
C ALA A 78 -0.37 -8.47 2.92
N GLU A 79 -0.98 -9.42 3.64
CA GLU A 79 -2.34 -9.91 3.37
C GLU A 79 -3.37 -8.78 3.50
N TYR A 80 -3.28 -7.98 4.56
CA TYR A 80 -4.19 -6.86 4.78
C TYR A 80 -4.10 -5.81 3.68
N VAL A 81 -2.88 -5.43 3.27
CA VAL A 81 -2.67 -4.49 2.16
C VAL A 81 -3.29 -5.04 0.87
N LEU A 82 -3.06 -6.31 0.56
CA LEU A 82 -3.57 -6.93 -0.66
C LEU A 82 -5.09 -7.05 -0.69
N VAL A 83 -5.70 -7.40 0.44
CA VAL A 83 -7.14 -7.64 0.52
C VAL A 83 -7.89 -6.33 0.72
N SER A 84 -7.52 -5.55 1.72
CA SER A 84 -8.30 -4.40 2.19
C SER A 84 -7.91 -3.08 1.54
N GLU A 85 -6.65 -2.88 1.15
CA GLU A 85 -6.20 -1.58 0.60
C GLU A 85 -6.11 -1.58 -0.91
N LEU A 86 -5.69 -2.70 -1.50
CA LEU A 86 -5.52 -2.85 -2.94
C LEU A 86 -6.63 -3.69 -3.59
N GLY A 87 -7.24 -4.58 -2.82
CA GLY A 87 -8.23 -5.56 -3.30
C GLY A 87 -9.68 -5.11 -3.17
N GLU A 88 -9.97 -4.14 -2.30
CA GLU A 88 -11.31 -3.57 -2.18
C GLU A 88 -11.52 -2.41 -3.16
N PRO A 89 -12.75 -2.22 -3.68
CA PRO A 89 -13.08 -1.01 -4.41
C PRO A 89 -12.79 0.20 -3.52
N LEU A 90 -12.10 1.21 -4.05
CA LEU A 90 -11.77 2.44 -3.31
C LEU A 90 -13.00 3.17 -2.73
N GLY A 91 -14.23 2.70 -2.94
CA GLY A 91 -15.42 3.20 -2.28
C GLY A 91 -15.45 3.05 -0.75
N SER A 92 -14.72 2.08 -0.16
CA SER A 92 -14.46 2.03 1.29
C SER A 92 -13.33 2.97 1.72
N LEU A 93 -12.34 3.16 0.84
CA LEU A 93 -11.09 3.86 1.12
C LEU A 93 -11.11 5.36 0.73
N ALA A 94 -12.10 5.81 -0.05
CA ALA A 94 -12.14 7.17 -0.62
C ALA A 94 -12.33 8.26 0.43
N ASP A 95 -12.98 7.93 1.54
CA ASP A 95 -13.14 8.84 2.68
C ASP A 95 -11.83 8.96 3.49
N GLU A 96 -10.84 8.11 3.19
CA GLU A 96 -9.49 8.06 3.78
C GLU A 96 -8.41 8.48 2.77
N LEU A 97 -8.81 9.14 1.66
CA LEU A 97 -7.89 9.69 0.67
C LEU A 97 -7.78 11.21 0.82
N GLU A 98 -6.54 11.70 0.94
CA GLU A 98 -6.23 13.13 0.94
C GLU A 98 -5.44 13.50 -0.33
N PHE A 99 -5.83 14.58 -1.02
CA PHE A 99 -5.08 15.05 -2.18
C PHE A 99 -3.99 16.04 -1.75
N LEU A 100 -2.73 15.64 -1.87
CA LEU A 100 -1.56 16.43 -1.48
C LEU A 100 -0.50 16.36 -2.59
N ASP A 101 0.06 17.51 -2.94
CA ASP A 101 1.15 17.63 -3.94
C ASP A 101 0.87 16.95 -5.29
N GLY A 102 -0.39 16.99 -5.75
CA GLY A 102 -0.77 16.42 -7.04
C GLY A 102 -1.06 14.91 -7.02
N VAL A 103 -1.04 14.27 -5.85
CA VAL A 103 -1.24 12.82 -5.69
C VAL A 103 -2.25 12.55 -4.57
N TRP A 104 -3.05 11.49 -4.73
CA TRP A 104 -3.95 11.03 -3.67
C TRP A 104 -3.17 10.17 -2.70
N TRP A 105 -3.18 10.52 -1.42
CA TRP A 105 -2.59 9.75 -0.34
C TRP A 105 -3.68 8.98 0.38
N PHE A 106 -3.54 7.67 0.44
CA PHE A 106 -4.31 6.83 1.30
C PHE A 106 -3.73 6.89 2.72
N THR A 107 -4.49 7.48 3.63
CA THR A 107 -4.03 7.73 5.00
C THR A 107 -4.36 6.58 5.95
N GLY A 108 -5.33 5.72 5.62
CA GLY A 108 -5.70 4.60 6.48
C GLY A 108 -6.16 4.99 7.89
N ASP A 109 -6.52 3.97 8.69
CA ASP A 109 -7.36 4.09 9.89
C ASP A 109 -6.75 4.73 11.18
N HIS A 110 -5.56 5.36 11.16
CA HIS A 110 -4.95 5.83 12.41
C HIS A 110 -4.22 7.19 12.32
N ASP A 111 -4.62 8.12 13.20
CA ASP A 111 -4.09 9.49 13.31
C ASP A 111 -2.56 9.58 13.50
N GLU A 112 -1.93 8.53 14.05
CA GLU A 112 -0.48 8.44 14.27
C GLU A 112 0.35 8.20 12.98
N TRP A 113 -0.29 7.88 11.85
CA TRP A 113 0.36 7.65 10.56
C TRP A 113 0.42 8.94 9.72
N LYS A 114 -0.27 9.99 10.22
CA LYS A 114 -0.39 11.35 9.68
C LYS A 114 0.73 12.29 10.14
N GLU A 115 1.87 11.77 10.62
CA GLU A 115 3.00 12.68 10.88
C GLU A 115 3.27 13.51 9.61
N PRO A 116 3.39 14.84 9.74
CA PRO A 116 3.38 15.72 8.60
C PRO A 116 4.56 15.38 7.69
N LEU A 117 4.26 15.12 6.42
CA LEU A 117 5.26 15.16 5.35
C LEU A 117 5.97 16.50 5.47
N SER A 118 7.26 16.45 5.84
CA SER A 118 8.10 17.63 6.08
C SER A 118 8.65 18.18 4.77
#